data_AF-U2HBW0-F1
#
_entry.id   AF-U2HBW0-F1
#
_cell.length_a   1.000
_cell.length_b   1.000
_cell.length_c   1.000
_cell.angle_alpha   90.00
_cell.angle_beta   90.00
_cell.angle_gamma   90.00
#
_symmetry.space_group_name_H-M   'P 1'
#
loop_
_entity.id
_entity.type
_entity.pdbx_description
1 polymer ?
#
loop_
_entity_poly.entity_id
_entity_poly.type
_entity_poly.pdbx_seq_one_letter_code
_entity_poly.pdbx_strand_id
1 'polypeptide(L)'
;MAKLLNDQEFQRFSELQQKQASFTITPEEADELRDIVARAQKKRDDRAAAMQAIENYIEQFDITPDELFSPEQIGDAARTYGLITATKKERTLPPTITFNGKPYQWTKTLPDDVRGALFEAFTSGESVKRFIAMPKDIARCALTIARLERETGAVYADPHLEELAISRDQVNDAAAKLAA
;
A
#
# COMPACT_ATOMS: atom_id res chain seq x y z
N MET A 1 15.38 -19.55 17.13
CA MET A 1 16.20 -18.81 18.12
C MET A 1 16.40 -17.36 17.71
N ALA A 2 16.91 -17.06 16.51
CA ALA A 2 17.12 -15.68 16.04
C ALA A 2 15.89 -14.74 16.15
N LYS A 3 14.67 -15.25 15.96
CA LYS A 3 13.42 -14.45 16.12
C LYS A 3 12.95 -14.25 17.57
N LEU A 4 13.62 -14.82 18.57
CA LEU A 4 13.21 -14.78 19.99
C LEU A 4 14.19 -13.98 20.87
N LEU A 5 15.37 -13.68 20.33
CA LEU A 5 16.38 -12.84 20.94
C LEU A 5 16.30 -11.45 20.31
N ASN A 6 16.60 -10.41 21.08
CA ASN A 6 16.83 -9.09 20.49
C ASN A 6 18.19 -9.05 19.76
N ASP A 7 18.44 -8.03 18.96
CA ASP A 7 19.64 -7.96 18.11
C ASP A 7 20.95 -8.03 18.92
N GLN A 8 20.98 -7.44 20.11
CA GLN A 8 22.15 -7.48 21.00
C GLN A 8 22.36 -8.88 21.60
N GLU A 9 21.28 -9.52 22.09
CA GLU A 9 21.31 -10.89 22.61
C GLU A 9 21.73 -11.88 21.51
N PHE A 10 21.28 -11.67 20.28
CA PHE A 10 21.64 -12.53 19.15
C PHE A 10 23.10 -12.38 18.75
N GLN A 11 23.62 -11.15 18.72
CA GLN A 11 25.04 -10.89 18.47
C GLN A 11 25.91 -11.55 19.54
N ARG A 12 25.55 -11.35 20.82
CA ARG A 12 26.27 -11.95 21.96
C ARG A 12 26.21 -13.48 21.94
N PHE A 13 25.04 -14.05 21.67
CA PHE A 13 24.88 -15.50 21.50
C PHE A 13 25.79 -16.05 20.40
N SER A 14 25.88 -15.35 19.26
CA SER A 14 26.70 -15.78 18.11
C SER A 14 28.19 -15.75 18.45
N GLU A 15 28.66 -14.70 19.14
CA GLU A 15 30.03 -14.60 19.64
C GLU A 15 30.37 -15.74 20.61
N LEU A 16 29.50 -16.01 21.58
CA LEU A 16 29.69 -17.07 22.56
C LEU A 16 29.66 -18.46 21.92
N GLN A 17 28.75 -18.71 20.97
CA GLN A 17 28.75 -19.95 20.18
C GLN A 17 30.04 -20.14 19.41
N GLN A 18 30.57 -19.07 18.78
CA GLN A 18 31.83 -19.14 18.06
C GLN A 18 32.99 -19.49 18.99
N LYS A 19 33.07 -18.85 20.17
CA LYS A 19 34.07 -19.16 21.20
C LYS A 19 33.95 -20.59 21.73
N GLN A 20 32.74 -21.11 21.87
CA GLN A 20 32.50 -22.51 22.26
C GLN A 20 33.02 -23.47 21.18
N ALA A 21 32.73 -23.20 19.91
CA ALA A 21 33.18 -24.01 18.78
C ALA A 21 34.71 -23.99 18.60
N SER A 22 35.37 -22.87 18.93
CA SER A 22 36.83 -22.74 18.94
C SER A 22 37.49 -23.20 20.24
N PHE A 23 36.73 -23.71 21.23
CA PHE A 23 37.22 -24.12 22.55
C PHE A 23 37.97 -23.00 23.31
N THR A 24 37.66 -21.74 23.03
CA THR A 24 38.26 -20.57 23.69
C THR A 24 37.32 -19.91 24.70
N ILE A 25 36.17 -20.52 24.96
CA ILE A 25 35.14 -20.00 25.87
C ILE A 25 35.59 -20.14 27.33
N THR A 26 35.38 -19.10 28.15
CA THR A 26 35.61 -19.21 29.60
C THR A 26 34.42 -19.89 30.29
N PRO A 27 34.58 -20.40 31.53
CA PRO A 27 33.47 -20.95 32.30
C PRO A 27 32.30 -19.97 32.47
N GLU A 28 32.60 -18.69 32.74
CA GLU A 28 31.61 -17.63 32.92
C GLU A 28 30.86 -17.35 31.62
N GLU A 29 31.57 -17.34 30.49
CA GLU A 29 30.97 -17.18 29.16
C GLU A 29 30.10 -18.38 28.77
N ALA A 30 30.46 -19.59 29.22
CA ALA A 30 29.65 -20.78 29.01
C ALA A 30 28.37 -20.79 29.86
N ASP A 31 28.41 -20.23 31.06
CA ASP A 31 27.23 -19.99 31.90
C ASP A 31 26.32 -18.92 31.26
N GLU A 32 26.90 -17.81 30.77
CA GLU A 32 26.17 -16.76 30.04
C GLU A 32 25.44 -17.32 28.81
N LEU A 33 26.12 -18.18 28.03
CA LEU A 33 25.51 -18.85 26.88
C LEU A 33 24.30 -19.71 27.30
N ARG A 34 24.43 -20.48 28.38
CA ARG A 34 23.31 -21.29 28.92
C ARG A 34 22.14 -20.41 29.34
N ASP A 35 22.40 -19.28 29.98
CA ASP A 35 21.37 -18.34 30.41
C ASP A 35 20.61 -17.70 29.24
N ILE A 36 21.33 -17.31 28.17
CA ILE A 36 20.71 -16.78 26.95
C ILE A 36 19.79 -17.83 26.32
N VAL A 37 20.24 -19.09 26.23
CA VAL A 37 19.43 -20.20 25.70
C VAL A 37 18.19 -20.42 26.57
N ALA A 38 18.33 -20.47 27.90
CA ALA A 38 17.22 -20.66 28.81
C ALA A 38 16.16 -19.56 28.68
N ARG A 39 16.58 -18.29 28.54
CA ARG A 39 15.66 -17.16 28.28
C ARG A 39 14.95 -17.30 26.93
N ALA A 40 15.67 -17.69 25.87
CA ALA A 40 15.07 -17.91 24.56
C ALA A 40 14.04 -19.05 24.58
N GLN A 41 14.33 -20.12 25.32
CA GLN A 41 13.43 -21.25 25.51
C GLN A 41 12.15 -20.81 26.24
N LYS A 42 12.30 -20.09 27.35
CA LYS A 42 11.16 -19.55 28.10
C LYS A 42 10.29 -18.64 27.23
N LYS A 43 10.88 -17.72 26.48
CA LYS A 43 10.13 -16.85 25.53
C LYS A 43 9.37 -17.65 24.47
N ARG A 44 9.93 -18.79 24.01
CA ARG A 44 9.23 -19.68 23.07
C ARG A 44 8.01 -20.32 23.73
N ASP A 45 8.17 -20.83 24.94
CA ASP A 45 7.13 -21.54 25.66
C ASP A 45 6.01 -20.57 26.08
N ASP A 46 6.35 -19.37 26.56
CA ASP A 46 5.40 -18.29 26.87
C ASP A 46 4.60 -17.89 25.62
N ARG A 47 5.27 -17.77 24.46
CA ARG A 47 4.59 -17.48 23.19
C ARG A 47 3.65 -18.60 22.77
N ALA A 48 4.05 -19.86 22.91
CA ALA A 48 3.22 -21.01 22.59
C ALA A 48 1.98 -21.05 23.49
N ALA A 49 2.15 -20.82 24.80
CA ALA A 49 1.05 -20.76 25.76
C ALA A 49 0.08 -19.60 25.44
N ALA A 50 0.59 -18.43 25.05
CA ALA A 50 -0.23 -17.30 24.64
C ALA A 50 -1.04 -17.60 23.36
N MET A 51 -0.42 -18.25 22.36
CA MET A 51 -1.13 -18.66 21.13
C MET A 51 -2.24 -19.66 21.44
N GLN A 52 -1.96 -20.67 22.26
CA GLN A 52 -2.97 -21.64 22.68
C GLN A 52 -4.11 -20.98 23.47
N ALA A 53 -3.81 -20.00 24.33
CA ALA A 53 -4.84 -19.26 25.05
C ALA A 53 -5.74 -18.48 24.08
N ILE A 54 -5.19 -17.85 23.05
CA ILE A 54 -5.95 -17.15 22.02
C ILE A 54 -6.85 -18.13 21.25
N GLU A 55 -6.32 -19.29 20.85
CA GLU A 55 -7.09 -20.35 20.17
C GLU A 55 -8.27 -20.80 21.03
N ASN A 56 -8.03 -21.06 22.32
CA ASN A 56 -9.08 -21.41 23.28
C ASN A 56 -10.13 -20.31 23.42
N TYR A 57 -9.74 -19.03 23.44
CA TYR A 57 -10.69 -17.92 23.53
C TYR A 57 -11.53 -17.78 22.25
N ILE A 58 -10.92 -17.96 21.08
CA ILE A 58 -11.65 -17.95 19.80
C ILE A 58 -12.73 -19.04 19.82
N GLU A 59 -12.38 -20.26 20.26
CA GLU A 59 -13.32 -21.38 20.36
C GLU A 59 -14.39 -21.14 21.45
N GLN A 60 -13.99 -20.67 22.65
CA GLN A 60 -14.91 -20.45 23.77
C GLN A 60 -15.97 -19.39 23.46
N PHE A 61 -15.60 -18.34 22.75
CA PHE A 61 -16.48 -17.21 22.43
C PHE A 61 -17.10 -17.30 21.03
N ASP A 62 -16.86 -18.39 20.29
CA ASP A 62 -17.32 -18.60 18.91
C ASP A 62 -17.01 -17.41 17.99
N ILE A 63 -15.82 -16.82 18.16
CA ILE A 63 -15.41 -15.61 17.44
C ILE A 63 -15.17 -15.97 15.97
N THR A 64 -15.96 -15.40 15.07
CA THR A 64 -15.80 -15.65 13.64
C THR A 64 -14.83 -14.64 13.01
N PRO A 65 -14.08 -15.02 11.95
CA PRO A 65 -13.10 -14.12 11.33
C PRO A 65 -13.68 -12.79 10.83
N ASP A 66 -14.96 -12.77 10.43
CA ASP A 66 -15.69 -11.60 9.96
C ASP A 66 -16.02 -10.60 11.08
N GLU A 67 -15.97 -10.99 12.36
CA GLU A 67 -16.08 -10.07 13.50
C GLU A 67 -14.76 -9.33 13.78
N LEU A 68 -13.63 -9.93 13.41
CA LEU A 68 -12.30 -9.40 13.71
C LEU A 68 -11.66 -8.67 12.52
N PHE A 69 -12.02 -9.05 11.30
CA PHE A 69 -11.37 -8.59 10.09
C PHE A 69 -12.38 -8.12 9.05
N SER A 70 -12.07 -7.03 8.37
CA SER A 70 -12.87 -6.60 7.24
C SER A 70 -12.78 -7.62 6.09
N PRO A 71 -13.79 -7.71 5.22
CA PRO A 71 -13.74 -8.56 4.03
C PRO A 71 -12.51 -8.30 3.14
N GLU A 72 -12.02 -7.05 3.10
CA GLU A 72 -10.81 -6.68 2.37
C GLU A 72 -9.55 -7.29 2.99
N GLN A 73 -9.43 -7.24 4.32
CA GLN A 73 -8.31 -7.85 5.05
C GLN A 73 -8.28 -9.37 4.88
N ILE A 74 -9.46 -10.01 4.94
CA ILE A 74 -9.59 -11.46 4.69
C ILE A 74 -9.19 -11.78 3.25
N GLY A 75 -9.64 -10.98 2.28
CA GLY A 75 -9.28 -11.14 0.86
C GLY A 75 -7.78 -10.92 0.58
N ASP A 76 -7.16 -9.95 1.24
CA ASP A 76 -5.72 -9.68 1.15
C ASP A 76 -4.89 -10.83 1.72
N ALA A 77 -5.29 -11.36 2.88
CA ALA A 77 -4.65 -12.52 3.49
C ALA A 77 -4.79 -13.75 2.57
N ALA A 78 -6.00 -14.03 2.07
CA ALA A 78 -6.24 -15.15 1.16
C ALA A 78 -5.40 -15.06 -0.12
N ARG A 79 -5.20 -13.87 -0.68
CA ARG A 79 -4.30 -13.65 -1.83
C ARG A 79 -2.83 -13.87 -1.47
N THR A 80 -2.39 -13.37 -0.32
CA THR A 80 -1.01 -13.53 0.17
C THR A 80 -0.63 -15.00 0.34
N TYR A 81 -1.57 -15.81 0.84
CA TYR A 81 -1.38 -17.24 1.06
C TYR A 81 -1.77 -18.11 -0.16
N GLY A 82 -2.12 -17.49 -1.30
CA GLY A 82 -2.42 -18.22 -2.53
C GLY A 82 -3.73 -19.01 -2.53
N LEU A 83 -4.64 -18.73 -1.60
CA LEU A 83 -5.95 -19.37 -1.49
C LEU A 83 -6.92 -18.87 -2.57
N ILE A 84 -6.74 -17.63 -3.02
CA ILE A 84 -7.46 -17.06 -4.17
C ILE A 84 -6.47 -16.38 -5.12
N THR A 85 -6.82 -16.34 -6.40
CA THR A 85 -6.01 -15.65 -7.40
C THR A 85 -5.89 -14.18 -7.03
N ALA A 86 -4.66 -13.67 -7.03
CA ALA A 86 -4.44 -12.24 -6.94
C ALA A 86 -5.07 -11.59 -8.18
N THR A 87 -6.26 -11.00 -8.03
CA THR A 87 -6.75 -10.04 -9.00
C THR A 87 -5.66 -8.99 -9.12
N LYS A 88 -5.05 -8.89 -10.31
CA LYS A 88 -4.08 -7.84 -10.59
C LYS A 88 -4.74 -6.56 -10.14
N LYS A 89 -4.17 -5.87 -9.13
CA LYS A 89 -4.53 -4.48 -8.82
C LYS A 89 -4.63 -3.80 -10.17
N GLU A 90 -5.83 -3.39 -10.56
CA GLU A 90 -6.03 -2.73 -11.83
C GLU A 90 -5.25 -1.43 -11.73
N ARG A 91 -4.03 -1.45 -12.26
CA ARG A 91 -3.14 -0.30 -12.22
C ARG A 91 -3.77 0.72 -13.15
N THR A 92 -4.56 1.61 -12.58
CA THR A 92 -5.07 2.77 -13.31
C THR A 92 -3.86 3.50 -13.88
N LEU A 93 -3.71 3.44 -15.20
CA LEU A 93 -2.61 4.08 -15.88
C LEU A 93 -2.76 5.61 -15.72
N PRO A 94 -1.64 6.34 -15.64
CA PRO A 94 -1.68 7.78 -15.45
C PRO A 94 -2.42 8.45 -16.63
N PRO A 95 -3.08 9.60 -16.40
CA PRO A 95 -3.66 10.40 -17.47
C PRO A 95 -2.63 10.70 -18.56
N THR A 96 -3.10 10.77 -19.80
CA THR A 96 -2.25 11.15 -20.94
C THR A 96 -2.88 12.30 -21.69
N ILE A 97 -2.11 13.38 -21.82
CA ILE A 97 -2.50 14.62 -22.48
C ILE A 97 -1.83 14.69 -23.86
N THR A 98 -2.56 15.11 -24.89
CA THR A 98 -2.01 15.40 -26.21
C THR A 98 -1.88 16.90 -26.39
N PHE A 99 -0.67 17.38 -26.67
CA PHE A 99 -0.40 18.79 -26.97
C PHE A 99 0.54 18.89 -28.17
N ASN A 100 0.17 19.69 -29.19
CA ASN A 100 0.90 19.79 -30.46
C ASN A 100 1.24 18.42 -31.10
N GLY A 101 0.30 17.48 -31.03
CA GLY A 101 0.47 16.13 -31.58
C GLY A 101 1.38 15.19 -30.76
N LYS A 102 1.90 15.65 -29.62
CA LYS A 102 2.76 14.84 -28.73
C LYS A 102 1.99 14.39 -27.48
N PRO A 103 2.12 13.11 -27.07
CA PRO A 103 1.52 12.62 -25.83
C PRO A 103 2.42 12.93 -24.61
N TYR A 104 1.81 13.34 -23.51
CA TYR A 104 2.44 13.66 -22.22
C TYR A 104 1.74 12.88 -21.11
N GLN A 105 2.49 12.07 -20.37
CA GLN A 105 1.94 11.36 -19.22
C GLN A 105 1.94 12.24 -17.97
N TRP A 106 0.79 12.35 -17.31
CA TRP A 106 0.61 13.13 -16.10
C TRP A 106 0.94 12.30 -14.85
N THR A 107 2.22 12.01 -14.65
CA THR A 107 2.70 11.21 -13.50
C THR A 107 3.06 12.07 -12.28
N LYS A 108 3.58 13.28 -12.50
CA LYS A 108 3.86 14.29 -11.46
C LYS A 108 3.29 15.64 -11.87
N THR A 109 4.04 16.40 -12.66
CA THR A 109 3.68 17.70 -13.22
C THR A 109 3.85 17.67 -14.73
N LEU A 110 2.94 18.31 -15.45
CA LEU A 110 3.10 18.53 -16.90
C LEU A 110 4.14 19.63 -17.16
N PRO A 111 4.80 19.64 -18.33
CA PRO A 111 5.58 20.78 -18.79
C PRO A 111 4.77 22.09 -18.74
N ASP A 112 5.42 23.21 -18.43
CA ASP A 112 4.72 24.48 -18.17
C ASP A 112 3.92 25.01 -19.36
N ASP A 113 4.38 24.79 -20.59
CA ASP A 113 3.69 25.13 -21.83
C ASP A 113 2.39 24.32 -22.00
N VAL A 114 2.46 23.01 -21.74
CA VAL A 114 1.30 22.11 -21.77
C VAL A 114 0.32 22.47 -20.66
N ARG A 115 0.84 22.71 -19.45
CA ARG A 115 0.07 23.04 -18.26
C ARG A 115 -0.66 24.37 -18.42
N GLY A 116 0.02 25.41 -18.92
CA GLY A 116 -0.55 26.73 -19.14
C GLY A 116 -1.75 26.69 -20.06
N ALA A 117 -1.60 26.11 -21.25
CA ALA A 117 -2.69 26.00 -22.23
C ALA A 117 -3.86 25.14 -21.73
N LEU A 118 -3.56 24.04 -21.02
CA LEU A 118 -4.59 23.16 -20.46
C LEU A 118 -5.35 23.85 -19.33
N PHE A 119 -4.66 24.56 -18.44
CA PHE A 119 -5.27 25.22 -17.28
C PHE A 119 -6.08 26.42 -17.72
N GLU A 120 -5.60 27.20 -18.67
CA GLU A 120 -6.34 28.33 -19.25
C GLU A 120 -7.65 27.86 -19.88
N ALA A 121 -7.62 26.80 -20.69
CA ALA A 121 -8.84 26.21 -21.25
C ALA A 121 -9.80 25.74 -20.14
N PHE A 122 -9.27 25.07 -19.12
CA PHE A 122 -10.06 24.56 -18.00
C PHE A 122 -10.72 25.67 -17.18
N THR A 123 -9.96 26.70 -16.77
CA THR A 123 -10.45 27.80 -15.92
C THR A 123 -11.32 28.78 -16.70
N SER A 124 -11.15 28.88 -18.02
CA SER A 124 -12.03 29.67 -18.90
C SER A 124 -13.35 28.98 -19.23
N GLY A 125 -13.58 27.76 -18.72
CA GLY A 125 -14.81 27.01 -18.96
C GLY A 125 -14.88 26.37 -20.34
N GLU A 126 -13.76 26.22 -21.04
CA GLU A 126 -13.69 25.51 -22.32
C GLU A 126 -13.61 23.98 -22.10
N SER A 127 -13.99 23.22 -23.13
CA SER A 127 -13.81 21.76 -23.10
C SER A 127 -12.32 21.40 -23.18
N VAL A 128 -11.85 20.62 -22.21
CA VAL A 128 -10.49 20.04 -22.22
C VAL A 128 -10.38 18.73 -22.99
N LYS A 129 -11.47 18.22 -23.58
CA LYS A 129 -11.47 16.94 -24.30
C LYS A 129 -10.43 16.88 -25.42
N ARG A 130 -10.19 18.00 -26.10
CA ARG A 130 -9.15 18.13 -27.15
C ARG A 130 -7.73 17.80 -26.65
N PHE A 131 -7.49 17.95 -25.35
CA PHE A 131 -6.22 17.64 -24.72
C PHE A 131 -6.16 16.18 -24.24
N ILE A 132 -7.26 15.45 -24.13
CA ILE A 132 -7.26 14.08 -23.59
C ILE A 132 -6.94 13.09 -24.70
N ALA A 133 -5.85 12.33 -24.55
CA ALA A 133 -5.40 11.37 -25.57
C ALA A 133 -6.38 10.21 -25.79
N MET A 134 -7.07 9.79 -24.73
CA MET A 134 -8.03 8.66 -24.75
C MET A 134 -9.37 9.09 -24.14
N PRO A 135 -10.20 9.87 -24.85
CA PRO A 135 -11.45 10.40 -24.32
C PRO A 135 -12.53 9.34 -24.10
N LYS A 136 -12.30 8.09 -24.54
CA LYS A 136 -13.19 6.94 -24.30
C LYS A 136 -12.84 6.17 -23.02
N ASP A 137 -11.67 6.43 -22.43
CA ASP A 137 -11.25 5.83 -21.17
C ASP A 137 -11.82 6.66 -20.00
N ILE A 138 -13.02 6.29 -19.55
CA ILE A 138 -13.79 6.97 -18.50
C ILE A 138 -12.95 7.15 -17.22
N ALA A 139 -12.22 6.12 -16.81
CA ALA A 139 -11.41 6.15 -15.59
C ALA A 139 -10.27 7.17 -15.71
N ARG A 140 -9.57 7.22 -16.86
CA ARG A 140 -8.53 8.24 -17.08
C ARG A 140 -9.10 9.63 -17.28
N CYS A 141 -10.28 9.76 -17.89
CA CYS A 141 -10.95 11.06 -18.03
C CYS A 141 -11.32 11.61 -16.64
N ALA A 142 -11.98 10.83 -15.80
CA ALA A 142 -12.31 11.21 -14.43
C ALA A 142 -11.06 11.58 -13.61
N LEU A 143 -9.97 10.80 -13.73
CA LEU A 143 -8.69 11.10 -13.08
C LEU A 143 -8.02 12.38 -13.62
N THR A 144 -8.19 12.68 -14.91
CA THR A 144 -7.68 13.92 -15.52
C THR A 144 -8.42 15.13 -14.96
N ILE A 145 -9.76 15.07 -14.92
CA ILE A 145 -10.59 16.16 -14.38
C ILE A 145 -10.32 16.35 -12.89
N ALA A 146 -10.27 15.28 -12.09
CA ALA A 146 -9.98 15.37 -10.66
C ALA A 146 -8.62 16.04 -10.37
N ARG A 147 -7.60 15.79 -11.21
CA ARG A 147 -6.30 16.48 -11.10
C ARG A 147 -6.39 17.96 -11.46
N LEU A 148 -7.14 18.29 -12.52
CA LEU A 148 -7.35 19.68 -12.95
C LEU A 148 -8.09 20.48 -11.87
N GLU A 149 -9.15 19.92 -11.30
CA GLU A 149 -9.89 20.57 -10.21
C GLU A 149 -8.99 20.80 -8.98
N ARG A 150 -8.14 19.83 -8.64
CA ARG A 150 -7.18 19.96 -7.54
C ARG A 150 -6.10 21.01 -7.81
N GLU A 151 -5.53 21.05 -9.01
CA GLU A 151 -4.40 21.94 -9.34
C GLU A 151 -4.83 23.37 -9.67
N THR A 152 -6.07 23.57 -10.16
CA THR A 152 -6.60 24.90 -10.53
C THR A 152 -7.56 25.48 -9.51
N GLY A 153 -8.17 24.66 -8.64
CA GLY A 153 -9.23 25.06 -7.72
C GLY A 153 -10.58 25.37 -8.39
N ALA A 154 -10.67 25.23 -9.71
CA ALA A 154 -11.91 25.40 -10.47
C ALA A 154 -12.67 24.07 -10.57
N VAL A 155 -13.99 24.14 -10.75
CA VAL A 155 -14.85 22.95 -10.96
C VAL A 155 -15.19 22.85 -12.44
N TYR A 156 -15.00 21.67 -13.03
CA TYR A 156 -15.31 21.47 -14.45
C TYR A 156 -16.82 21.47 -14.67
N ALA A 157 -17.32 22.12 -15.72
CA ALA A 157 -18.76 22.26 -15.92
C ALA A 157 -19.43 20.92 -16.30
N ASP A 158 -20.61 20.66 -15.74
CA ASP A 158 -21.35 19.40 -15.96
C ASP A 158 -21.62 19.07 -17.45
N PRO A 159 -21.96 20.03 -18.34
CA PRO A 159 -22.10 19.74 -19.77
C PRO A 159 -20.82 19.18 -20.42
N HIS A 160 -19.65 19.56 -19.91
CA HIS A 160 -18.37 19.05 -20.42
C HIS A 160 -18.00 17.69 -19.81
N LEU A 161 -18.54 17.34 -18.64
CA LEU A 161 -18.44 15.98 -18.11
C LEU A 161 -19.22 14.99 -18.97
N GLU A 162 -20.44 15.38 -19.39
CA GLU A 162 -21.26 14.59 -20.31
C GLU A 162 -20.52 14.35 -21.64
N GLU A 163 -19.77 15.34 -22.12
CA GLU A 163 -18.97 15.24 -23.34
C GLU A 163 -17.86 14.17 -23.29
N LEU A 164 -17.39 13.86 -22.07
CA LEU A 164 -16.41 12.82 -21.75
C LEU A 164 -17.07 11.50 -21.30
N ALA A 165 -18.41 11.43 -21.30
CA ALA A 165 -19.17 10.30 -20.80
C ALA A 165 -18.79 9.90 -19.35
N ILE A 166 -18.50 10.90 -18.51
CA ILE A 166 -18.18 10.71 -17.08
C ILE A 166 -19.21 11.43 -16.20
N SER A 167 -19.45 10.92 -14.99
CA SER A 167 -20.32 11.56 -14.00
C SER A 167 -19.52 12.33 -12.95
N ARG A 168 -20.20 13.24 -12.23
CA ARG A 168 -19.60 13.95 -11.09
C ARG A 168 -19.10 12.99 -10.01
N ASP A 169 -19.84 11.93 -9.73
CA ASP A 169 -19.46 10.92 -8.73
C ASP A 169 -18.14 10.24 -9.11
N GLN A 170 -17.92 9.94 -10.38
CA GLN A 170 -16.66 9.34 -10.85
C GLN A 170 -15.47 10.29 -10.67
N VAL A 171 -15.67 11.59 -10.84
CA VAL A 171 -14.63 12.61 -10.56
C VAL A 171 -14.33 12.68 -9.06
N ASN A 172 -15.36 12.68 -8.22
CA ASN A 172 -15.20 12.70 -6.76
C ASN A 172 -14.47 11.45 -6.25
N ASP A 173 -14.83 10.27 -6.75
CA ASP A 173 -14.16 9.00 -6.43
C ASP A 173 -12.69 9.02 -6.84
N ALA A 174 -12.39 9.58 -8.01
CA ALA A 174 -11.01 9.75 -8.48
C ALA A 174 -10.23 10.75 -7.63
N ALA A 175 -10.87 11.85 -7.19
CA ALA A 175 -10.27 12.84 -6.31
C ALA A 175 -9.92 12.27 -4.94
N ALA A 176 -10.80 11.44 -4.35
CA ALA A 176 -10.54 10.76 -3.07
C ALA A 176 -9.27 9.89 -3.14
N LYS A 177 -9.06 9.21 -4.28
CA LYS A 177 -7.88 8.37 -4.53
C LYS A 177 -6.59 9.15 -4.80
N LEU A 178 -6.69 10.44 -5.15
CA LEU A 178 -5.53 11.32 -5.33
C LEU A 178 -5.00 11.90 -4.01
N ALA A 179 -5.78 11.84 -2.94
CA ALA A 179 -5.44 12.35 -1.62
C ALA A 179 -4.71 11.32 -0.73
N ALA A 180 -4.67 10.06 -1.16
CA ALA A 180 -3.93 8.95 -0.55
C ALA A 180 -2.55 8.77 -1.22
#